data_AF-A0A1Q7SQB5-F1
#
_entry.id   AF-A0A1Q7SQB5-F1
#
_cell.length_a   1.000
_cell.length_b   1.000
_cell.length_c   1.000
_cell.angle_alpha   90.00
_cell.angle_beta   90.00
_cell.angle_gamma   90.00
#
_symmetry.space_group_name_H-M   'P 1'
#
loop_
_entity.id
_entity.type
_entity.pdbx_description
1 polymer ?
#
loop_
_entity_poly.entity_id
_entity_poly.type
_entity_poly.pdbx_seq_one_letter_code
_entity_poly.pdbx_strand_id
1 'polypeptide(L)'
;MRRIIKVLLVSIVVGLAGLAASSTREPWGVYQGFPFPYSYPNPITCRVNPFNGCGYYYDPVMVVLNCLFWLGTAAVGVSVISMLWIYLAPRGGARQPTSGQTSQK
;
A
#
# COMPACT_ATOMS: atom_id res chain seq x y z
N MET A 1 9.32 23.27 5.86
CA MET A 1 9.32 21.80 6.01
C MET A 1 8.24 21.26 6.96
N ARG A 2 8.11 21.76 8.22
CA ARG A 2 7.11 21.22 9.18
C ARG A 2 5.65 21.20 8.69
N ARG A 3 5.20 22.22 7.94
CA ARG A 3 3.85 22.25 7.35
C ARG A 3 3.63 21.15 6.30
N ILE A 4 4.62 20.92 5.44
CA ILE A 4 4.53 19.92 4.36
C ILE A 4 4.45 18.51 4.95
N ILE A 5 5.28 18.22 5.96
CA ILE A 5 5.26 16.94 6.68
C ILE A 5 3.90 16.70 7.35
N LYS A 6 3.32 17.73 7.98
CA LYS A 6 1.99 17.64 8.59
C LYS A 6 0.89 17.36 7.56
N VAL A 7 0.91 18.05 6.41
CA VAL A 7 -0.07 17.83 5.34
C VAL A 7 0.05 16.41 4.79
N LEU A 8 1.27 15.90 4.61
CA LEU A 8 1.53 14.57 4.09
C LEU A 8 1.09 13.46 5.07
N LEU A 9 1.34 13.65 6.37
CA LEU A 9 0.83 12.75 7.40
C LEU A 9 -0.71 12.74 7.44
N VAL A 10 -1.33 13.92 7.37
CA VAL A 10 -2.80 14.03 7.36
C VAL A 10 -3.38 13.36 6.10
N SER A 11 -2.77 13.54 4.93
CA SER A 11 -3.25 12.89 3.71
C SER A 11 -3.11 11.37 3.75
N ILE A 12 -2.05 10.85 4.38
CA ILE A 12 -1.89 9.41 4.62
C ILE A 12 -2.98 8.89 5.55
N VAL A 13 -3.23 9.57 6.67
CA VAL A 13 -4.26 9.16 7.65
C VAL A 13 -5.65 9.20 7.02
N VAL A 14 -5.99 10.27 6.30
CA VAL A 14 -7.27 10.40 5.59
C VAL A 14 -7.38 9.35 4.48
N GLY A 15 -6.30 9.08 3.74
CA GLY A 15 -6.26 8.03 2.73
C GLY A 15 -6.51 6.64 3.30
N LEU A 16 -5.84 6.29 4.41
CA LEU A 16 -6.03 5.02 5.11
C LEU A 16 -7.44 4.88 5.70
N ALA A 17 -7.98 5.96 6.28
CA ALA A 17 -9.35 5.98 6.80
C ALA A 17 -10.38 5.83 5.67
N GLY A 18 -10.17 6.50 4.54
CA GLY A 18 -11.00 6.33 3.35
C GLY A 18 -10.95 4.90 2.80
N LEU A 19 -9.77 4.28 2.80
CA LEU A 19 -9.59 2.89 2.42
C LEU A 19 -10.37 1.94 3.34
N ALA A 20 -10.23 2.10 4.65
CA ALA A 20 -10.92 1.30 5.66
C ALA A 20 -12.44 1.48 5.63
N ALA A 21 -12.92 2.71 5.38
CA ALA A 21 -14.35 2.98 5.22
C ALA A 21 -14.90 2.36 3.93
N SER A 22 -14.11 2.33 2.85
CA SER A 22 -14.53 1.69 1.59
C SER A 22 -14.60 0.16 1.69
N SER A 23 -13.75 -0.46 2.52
CA SER A 23 -13.76 -1.91 2.73
C SER A 23 -14.82 -2.40 3.72
N THR A 24 -15.48 -1.49 4.44
CA THR A 24 -16.49 -1.81 5.49
C THR A 24 -17.92 -1.40 5.10
N ARG A 25 -18.15 -0.96 3.85
CA ARG A 25 -19.49 -0.56 3.36
C ARG A 25 -20.52 -1.69 3.33
N GLU A 26 -20.12 -2.94 3.52
CA GLU A 26 -21.06 -4.06 3.60
C GLU A 26 -21.41 -4.38 5.07
N PRO A 27 -22.69 -4.25 5.47
CA PRO A 27 -23.11 -4.34 6.87
C PRO A 27 -22.93 -5.73 7.52
N TRP A 28 -22.50 -6.75 6.77
CA TRP A 28 -22.39 -8.14 7.23
C TRP A 28 -20.95 -8.65 7.31
N GLY A 29 -19.94 -7.80 7.14
CA GLY A 29 -18.53 -8.23 7.23
C GLY A 29 -18.11 -9.21 6.13
N VAL A 30 -18.89 -9.31 5.04
CA VAL A 30 -18.49 -10.06 3.85
C VAL A 30 -17.45 -9.20 3.13
N TYR A 31 -16.18 -9.47 3.40
CA TYR A 31 -15.09 -8.81 2.71
C TYR A 31 -15.09 -9.26 1.25
N GLN A 32 -15.68 -8.45 0.37
CA GLN A 32 -15.74 -8.75 -1.05
C GLN A 32 -14.41 -8.53 -1.77
N GLY A 33 -13.44 -7.87 -1.13
CA GLY A 33 -12.20 -7.43 -1.77
C GLY A 33 -12.17 -5.92 -1.97
N PHE A 34 -10.97 -5.35 -1.95
CA PHE A 34 -10.73 -3.94 -2.23
C PHE A 34 -9.38 -3.78 -2.96
N PRO A 35 -9.32 -3.04 -4.08
CA PRO A 35 -10.38 -2.20 -4.65
C PRO A 35 -11.37 -2.96 -5.53
N PHE A 36 -11.07 -4.21 -5.88
CA PHE A 36 -11.92 -5.01 -6.74
C PHE A 36 -12.72 -6.04 -5.93
N PRO A 37 -14.06 -6.02 -6.00
CA PRO A 37 -14.86 -7.10 -5.44
C PRO A 37 -14.60 -8.37 -6.25
N TYR A 38 -14.28 -9.45 -5.55
CA TYR A 38 -13.99 -10.76 -6.11
C TYR A 38 -14.88 -11.86 -5.54
N SER A 39 -15.62 -11.61 -4.46
CA SER A 39 -16.62 -12.55 -3.94
C SER A 39 -18.03 -12.04 -4.24
N TYR A 40 -18.86 -12.93 -4.75
CA TYR A 40 -20.20 -12.61 -5.24
C TYR A 40 -21.21 -13.62 -4.69
N PRO A 41 -22.40 -13.17 -4.28
CA PRO A 41 -23.43 -14.07 -3.79
C PRO A 41 -23.81 -15.05 -4.90
N ASN A 42 -23.90 -16.32 -4.56
CA ASN A 42 -24.28 -17.33 -5.54
C ASN A 42 -25.77 -17.16 -5.90
N PRO A 43 -26.18 -17.40 -7.16
CA PRO A 43 -27.58 -17.28 -7.55
C PRO A 43 -28.47 -18.23 -6.73
N ILE A 44 -29.71 -17.82 -6.44
CA ILE A 44 -30.68 -18.53 -5.58
C ILE A 44 -30.89 -20.01 -6.00
N THR A 45 -30.64 -20.34 -7.25
CA THR A 45 -30.73 -21.70 -7.82
C THR A 45 -29.55 -22.60 -7.48
N CYS A 46 -28.63 -22.19 -6.59
CA CYS A 46 -27.39 -22.90 -6.42
C CYS A 46 -27.54 -24.18 -5.59
N ARG A 47 -26.93 -25.26 -6.09
CA ARG A 47 -26.99 -26.58 -5.48
C ARG A 47 -26.13 -26.56 -4.21
N VAL A 48 -26.77 -26.63 -3.05
CA VAL A 48 -26.09 -26.63 -1.74
C VAL A 48 -25.04 -27.74 -1.70
N ASN A 49 -23.78 -27.35 -1.55
CA ASN A 49 -22.66 -28.28 -1.36
C ASN A 49 -22.31 -28.34 0.14
N PRO A 50 -22.11 -29.53 0.75
CA PRO A 50 -21.87 -29.66 2.18
C PRO A 50 -20.65 -28.91 2.73
N PHE A 51 -19.72 -28.48 1.87
CA PHE A 51 -18.53 -27.74 2.30
C PHE A 51 -18.75 -26.22 2.39
N ASN A 52 -19.63 -25.63 1.55
CA ASN A 52 -19.78 -24.16 1.42
C ASN A 52 -21.25 -23.67 1.37
N GLY A 53 -22.24 -24.57 1.42
CA GLY A 53 -23.66 -24.21 1.27
C GLY A 53 -24.00 -23.56 -0.08
N CYS A 54 -24.92 -22.57 -0.05
CA CYS A 54 -25.24 -21.65 -1.16
C CYS A 54 -24.72 -20.24 -0.81
N GLY A 55 -23.43 -20.14 -0.52
CA GLY A 55 -22.76 -18.92 -0.04
C GLY A 55 -22.33 -17.99 -1.19
N TYR A 56 -21.03 -17.95 -1.47
CA TYR A 56 -20.43 -17.05 -2.45
C TYR A 56 -19.59 -17.81 -3.48
N TYR A 57 -19.55 -17.31 -4.71
CA TYR A 57 -18.54 -17.69 -5.71
C TYR A 57 -17.44 -16.63 -5.77
N TYR A 58 -16.24 -17.06 -6.13
CA TYR A 58 -15.08 -16.20 -6.25
C TYR A 58 -14.69 -16.08 -7.72
N ASP A 59 -14.56 -14.86 -8.22
CA ASP A 59 -14.03 -14.60 -9.56
C ASP A 59 -12.50 -14.58 -9.51
N PRO A 60 -11.81 -15.59 -10.08
CA PRO A 60 -10.35 -15.68 -10.01
C PRO A 60 -9.65 -14.51 -10.71
N VAL A 61 -10.27 -13.91 -11.74
CA VAL A 61 -9.70 -12.76 -12.44
C VAL A 61 -9.65 -11.56 -11.50
N MET A 62 -10.75 -11.32 -10.77
CA MET A 62 -10.83 -10.23 -9.81
C MET A 62 -9.89 -10.44 -8.62
N VAL A 63 -9.71 -11.68 -8.16
CA VAL A 63 -8.69 -12.01 -7.14
C VAL A 63 -7.28 -11.64 -7.64
N VAL A 64 -6.93 -12.00 -8.88
CA VAL A 64 -5.61 -11.70 -9.45
C VAL A 64 -5.41 -10.18 -9.58
N LEU A 65 -6.41 -9.45 -10.10
CA LEU A 65 -6.34 -8.00 -10.21
C LEU A 65 -6.19 -7.32 -8.85
N ASN A 66 -6.91 -7.82 -7.84
CA ASN A 66 -6.77 -7.35 -6.47
C ASN A 66 -5.35 -7.57 -5.93
N CYS A 67 -4.77 -8.75 -6.15
CA CYS A 67 -3.39 -9.05 -5.76
C CYS A 67 -2.37 -8.14 -6.49
N LEU A 68 -2.52 -7.96 -7.80
CA LEU A 68 -1.63 -7.11 -8.60
C LEU A 68 -1.69 -5.65 -8.16
N PHE A 69 -2.88 -5.15 -7.82
CA PHE A 69 -3.05 -3.80 -7.29
C PHE A 69 -2.27 -3.60 -5.98
N TRP A 70 -2.41 -4.53 -5.03
CA TRP A 70 -1.70 -4.45 -3.75
C TRP A 70 -0.19 -4.62 -3.91
N LEU A 71 0.26 -5.50 -4.79
CA LEU A 71 1.68 -5.64 -5.13
C LEU A 71 2.26 -4.35 -5.74
N GLY A 72 1.54 -3.73 -6.69
CA GLY A 72 1.94 -2.45 -7.28
C GLY A 72 2.00 -1.33 -6.24
N THR A 73 0.99 -1.27 -5.36
CA THR A 73 0.96 -0.28 -4.27
C THR A 73 2.13 -0.47 -3.30
N ALA A 74 2.44 -1.72 -2.93
CA ALA A 74 3.59 -2.04 -2.08
C ALA A 74 4.91 -1.65 -2.75
N ALA A 75 5.08 -1.95 -4.05
CA ALA A 75 6.28 -1.59 -4.80
C ALA A 75 6.48 -0.06 -4.82
N VAL A 76 5.43 0.71 -5.14
CA VAL A 76 5.48 2.18 -5.12
C VAL A 76 5.80 2.70 -3.71
N GLY A 77 5.16 2.16 -2.68
CA GLY A 77 5.41 2.53 -1.29
C GLY A 77 6.87 2.33 -0.89
N VAL A 78 7.44 1.16 -1.20
CA VAL A 78 8.86 0.84 -0.94
C VAL A 78 9.78 1.77 -1.73
N SER A 79 9.49 2.06 -3.00
CA SER A 79 10.28 3.00 -3.81
C SER A 79 10.29 4.41 -3.24
N VAL A 80 9.14 4.93 -2.81
CA VAL A 80 9.04 6.25 -2.17
C VAL A 80 9.82 6.28 -0.86
N ILE A 81 9.69 5.23 -0.03
CA ILE A 81 10.46 5.11 1.22
C ILE A 81 11.96 5.11 0.91
N SER A 82 12.41 4.30 -0.05
CA SER A 82 13.82 4.23 -0.46
C SER A 82 14.36 5.59 -0.93
N MET A 83 13.60 6.32 -1.76
CA MET A 83 13.94 7.68 -2.18
C MET A 83 14.02 8.65 -1.00
N LEU A 84 13.09 8.54 -0.05
CA LEU A 84 13.10 9.36 1.16
C LEU A 84 14.35 9.07 2.00
N TRP A 85 14.76 7.81 2.13
CA TRP A 85 15.99 7.41 2.82
C TRP A 85 17.23 7.96 2.13
N ILE A 86 17.31 7.94 0.80
CA ILE A 86 18.42 8.53 0.04
C ILE A 86 18.48 10.05 0.26
N TYR A 87 17.33 10.72 0.29
CA TYR A 87 17.25 12.17 0.49
C TYR A 87 17.54 12.60 1.93
N LEU A 88 17.12 11.80 2.92
CA LEU A 88 17.28 12.05 4.35
C LEU A 88 18.57 11.45 4.92
N ALA A 89 19.28 10.61 4.15
CA ALA A 89 20.61 10.14 4.51
C ALA A 89 21.47 11.37 4.82
N PRO A 90 22.01 11.48 6.06
CA PRO A 90 22.90 12.57 6.38
C PRO A 90 24.03 12.58 5.34
N ARG A 91 24.31 13.73 4.73
CA ARG A 91 25.62 14.03 4.13
C ARG A 91 26.68 14.03 5.23
N GLY A 92 26.86 12.91 5.92
CA GLY A 92 27.91 12.66 6.88
C GLY A 92 28.99 11.86 6.18
N GLY A 93 29.99 12.53 5.60
CA GLY A 93 31.19 11.84 5.13
C GLY A 93 32.04 12.51 4.05
N ALA A 94 31.60 13.61 3.43
CA ALA A 94 32.47 14.39 2.53
C ALA A 94 33.13 15.55 3.28
N ARG A 95 33.79 15.26 4.40
CA ARG A 95 34.71 16.18 5.07
C ARG A 95 35.83 15.36 5.70
N GLN A 96 36.95 15.25 4.99
CA GLN A 96 38.32 15.50 5.47
C GLN A 96 39.30 15.11 4.32
N PRO A 97 40.50 15.71 4.24
CA PRO A 97 40.77 17.11 3.94
C PRO A 97 41.65 17.24 2.68
N THR A 98 41.57 18.40 2.02
CA THR A 98 42.64 18.88 1.15
C THR A 98 43.89 19.10 2.02
N SER A 99 44.80 18.12 2.07
CA SER A 99 46.15 18.35 2.61
C SER A 99 46.89 19.21 1.60
N GLY A 100 46.93 20.51 1.88
CA GLY A 100 47.64 21.50 1.09
C GLY A 100 49.12 21.19 0.96
N GLN A 101 49.65 21.44 -0.23
CA GLN A 101 51.04 21.81 -0.42
C GLN A 101 51.39 23.03 0.43
N THR A 102 52.50 22.97 1.18
CA THR A 102 53.45 24.03 1.59
C THR A 102 54.31 23.43 2.70
N SER A 103 55.63 23.56 2.81
CA SER A 103 56.66 24.37 2.16
C SER A 103 58.03 23.78 2.57
N GLN A 104 59.07 24.01 1.73
CA GLN A 104 60.50 24.29 2.06
C GLN A 104 61.15 23.60 3.28
N LYS A 105 62.36 23.06 3.22
CA LYS A 105 63.61 23.63 2.68
C LYS A 105 64.70 22.57 2.75
#